data_AF-A0A5K0WY92-F1
#
_entry.id   AF-A0A5K0WY92-F1
#
_cell.length_a   1.000
_cell.length_b   1.000
_cell.length_c   1.000
_cell.angle_alpha   90.00
_cell.angle_beta   90.00
_cell.angle_gamma   90.00
#
_symmetry.space_group_name_H-M   'P 1'
#
loop_
_entity.id
_entity.type
_entity.pdbx_description
1 polymer ?
#
loop_
_entity_poly.entity_id
_entity_poly.type
_entity_poly.pdbx_seq_one_letter_code
_entity_poly.pdbx_strand_id
1 'polypeptide(L)' 'VVIPLHQLKSISPSHNKTNPAEKYIQVASIDNHEFWFMGFVNYDGAVQSLEDALQAHRAQLA' A
#
# COMPACT_ATOMS: atom_id res chain seq x y z
N VAL A 1 5.63 11.63 -2.69
CA VAL A 1 5.41 10.78 -3.89
C VAL A 1 3.95 10.85 -4.25
N VAL A 2 3.61 10.91 -5.53
CA VAL A 2 2.22 10.79 -6.03
C VAL A 2 2.18 9.59 -6.97
N ILE A 3 1.25 8.65 -6.74
CA ILE A 3 1.06 7.45 -7.57
C ILE A 3 -0.37 7.49 -8.11
N PRO A 4 -0.57 7.61 -9.43
CA PRO A 4 -1.89 7.52 -10.01
C PRO A 4 -2.52 6.14 -9.75
N LEU A 5 -3.82 6.09 -9.44
CA LEU A 5 -4.52 4.82 -9.12
C LEU A 5 -4.42 3.79 -10.26
N HIS A 6 -4.43 4.22 -11.53
CA HIS A 6 -4.27 3.33 -12.67
C HIS A 6 -2.86 2.73 -12.81
N GLN A 7 -1.87 3.29 -12.12
CA GLN A 7 -0.54 2.72 -12.04
C GLN A 7 -0.35 1.86 -10.79
N LEU A 8 -1.33 1.83 -9.87
CA LEU A 8 -1.26 1.07 -8.64
C LEU A 8 -1.55 -0.41 -8.91
N LYS A 9 -0.57 -1.28 -8.64
CA LYS A 9 -0.68 -2.72 -8.85
C LYS A 9 -1.15 -3.45 -7.61
N SER A 10 -0.51 -3.20 -6.47
CA SER A 10 -0.81 -3.87 -5.21
C SER A 10 -0.42 -3.05 -3.98
N ILE A 11 -1.13 -3.33 -2.90
CA ILE A 11 -0.82 -2.91 -1.54
C ILE A 11 -0.49 -4.18 -0.75
N SER A 12 0.68 -4.22 -0.10
CA SER A 12 1.13 -5.38 0.67
C SER A 12 1.58 -4.92 2.07
N PRO A 13 0.75 -5.13 3.10
CA PRO A 13 1.14 -4.92 4.50
C PRO A 13 2.28 -5.87 4.88
N SER A 14 3.28 -5.36 5.62
CA SER A 14 4.45 -6.13 6.04
C SER A 14 4.99 -5.62 7.38
N HIS A 15 5.87 -6.39 8.00
CA HIS A 15 6.58 -5.99 9.22
C HIS A 15 7.99 -6.60 9.24
N ASN A 16 8.87 -6.00 10.03
CA ASN A 16 10.21 -6.54 10.25
C ASN A 16 10.13 -7.87 11.02
N LYS A 17 10.76 -8.91 10.48
CA LYS A 17 10.77 -10.26 11.07
C LYS A 17 11.45 -10.31 12.43
N THR A 18 12.43 -9.44 12.67
CA THR A 18 13.18 -9.36 13.92
C THR A 18 12.51 -8.41 14.92
N ASN A 19 11.87 -7.35 14.42
CA ASN A 19 11.15 -6.37 15.24
C ASN A 19 9.72 -6.12 14.74
N PRO A 20 8.72 -6.91 15.17
CA PRO A 20 7.34 -6.79 14.66
C PRO A 20 6.66 -5.43 14.91
N ALA A 21 7.21 -4.58 15.77
CA ALA A 21 6.73 -3.21 15.96
C ALA A 21 7.05 -2.30 14.76
N GLU A 22 8.08 -2.62 13.98
CA GLU A 22 8.39 -1.94 12.73
C GLU A 22 7.50 -2.47 11.62
N LYS A 23 6.40 -1.76 11.37
CA LYS A 23 5.44 -2.08 10.34
C LYS A 23 5.67 -1.24 9.08
N TYR A 24 5.45 -1.87 7.93
CA TYR A 24 5.70 -1.31 6.60
C TYR A 24 4.52 -1.57 5.69
N ILE A 25 4.24 -0.65 4.76
CA ILE A 25 3.30 -0.90 3.67
C ILE A 25 4.10 -0.82 2.37
N GLN A 26 4.19 -1.93 1.65
CA GLN A 26 4.75 -1.95 0.31
C GLN A 26 3.65 -1.57 -0.69
N VAL A 27 3.97 -0.60 -1.55
CA VAL A 27 3.12 -0.18 -2.65
C VAL A 27 3.89 -0.44 -3.94
N ALA A 28 3.35 -1.33 -4.77
CA ALA A 28 3.94 -1.66 -6.06
C ALA A 28 3.13 -1.02 -7.19
N SER A 29 3.83 -0.47 -8.18
CA SER A 29 3.23 0.02 -9.40
C SER A 29 3.27 -1.01 -10.53
N ILE A 30 2.52 -0.75 -11.60
CA ILE A 30 2.48 -1.62 -12.79
C ILE A 30 3.80 -1.62 -13.57
N ASP A 31 4.60 -0.56 -13.45
CA ASP A 31 5.93 -0.42 -14.06
C ASP A 31 7.06 -0.88 -13.13
N ASN A 32 6.73 -1.66 -12.10
CA ASN A 32 7.65 -2.32 -11.16
C ASN A 32 8.44 -1.37 -10.23
N HIS A 33 8.00 -0.12 -10.04
CA HIS A 33 8.49 0.66 -8.91
C HIS A 33 7.90 0.14 -7.60
N GLU A 34 8.74 0.11 -6.56
CA GLU A 34 8.34 -0.28 -5.21
C GLU A 34 8.57 0.87 -4.24
N PHE A 35 7.51 1.22 -3.51
CA PHE A 35 7.56 2.24 -2.48
C PHE A 35 7.28 1.59 -1.12
N TRP A 36 8.18 1.81 -0.18
CA TRP A 36 8.07 1.30 1.19
C TRP A 36 7.74 2.46 2.12
N PHE A 37 6.52 2.45 2.65
CA PHE A 37 6.07 3.45 3.61
C PHE A 37 6.14 2.88 5.02
N MET A 38 6.55 3.72 5.98
CA MET A 38 6.74 3.36 7.38
C MET A 38 6.34 4.53 8.27
N GLY A 39 6.40 4.35 9.60
CA GLY A 39 6.19 5.45 10.55
C GLY A 39 4.73 5.88 10.68
N PHE A 40 3.79 4.97 10.40
CA PHE A 40 2.37 5.23 10.55
C PHE A 40 1.97 5.32 12.03
N VAL A 41 1.29 6.40 12.40
CA VAL A 41 0.65 6.52 13.72
C VAL A 41 -0.51 5.54 13.85
N ASN A 42 -1.31 5.40 12.79
CA ASN A 42 -2.36 4.39 12.67
C ASN A 42 -2.07 3.50 11.45
N TYR A 43 -1.34 2.41 11.68
CA TYR A 43 -0.94 1.49 10.61
C TYR A 43 -2.14 0.78 9.97
N ASP A 44 -3.03 0.21 10.78
CA ASP A 44 -4.14 -0.60 10.26
C ASP A 44 -5.15 0.26 9.48
N GLY A 45 -5.40 1.50 9.94
CA GLY A 45 -6.23 2.46 9.20
C GLY A 45 -5.59 2.91 7.88
N ALA A 46 -4.26 3.03 7.83
CA ALA A 46 -3.55 3.36 6.60
C ALA A 46 -3.62 2.21 5.58
N VAL A 47 -3.45 0.95 6.04
CA VAL A 47 -3.64 -0.24 5.19
C VAL A 47 -5.04 -0.25 4.59
N GLN A 48 -6.09 -0.15 5.42
CA GLN A 48 -7.47 -0.17 4.96
C GLN A 48 -7.74 0.93 3.92
N SER A 49 -7.28 2.15 4.19
CA SER A 49 -7.48 3.29 3.27
C SER A 49 -6.84 3.07 1.90
N LEU A 50 -5.65 2.45 1.86
CA LEU A 50 -4.94 2.15 0.62
C LEU A 50 -5.59 0.99 -0.14
N GLU A 51 -6.02 -0.05 0.56
CA GLU A 51 -6.76 -1.17 -0.02
C GLU A 51 -8.11 -0.74 -0.61
N ASP A 52 -8.85 0.11 0.09
CA ASP A 52 -10.12 0.68 -0.38
C ASP A 52 -9.92 1.49 -1.67
N ALA A 53 -8.86 2.30 -1.74
CA ALA A 53 -8.54 3.07 -2.95
C ALA A 53 -8.21 2.16 -4.15
N LEU A 54 -7.46 1.07 -3.92
CA LEU A 54 -7.16 0.07 -4.95
C LEU A 54 -8.43 -0.66 -5.39
N GLN A 55 -9.30 -1.04 -4.46
CA GLN A 55 -10.53 -1.76 -4.76
C GLN A 55 -11.54 -0.87 -5.49
N ALA A 56 -11.69 0.39 -5.08
CA ALA A 56 -12.53 1.36 -5.76
C ALA A 56 -12.09 1.56 -7.21
N HIS A 57 -10.78 1.64 -7.47
CA HIS A 57 -10.27 1.71 -8.83
C HIS A 57 -10.58 0.45 -9.65
N ARG A 58 -10.41 -0.75 -9.07
CA ARG A 58 -10.74 -2.02 -9.73
C ARG A 58 -12.23 -2.14 -10.06
N ALA A 59 -13.11 -1.69 -9.16
CA ALA A 59 -14.56 -1.71 -9.37
C ALA A 59 -15.01 -0.78 -10.50
N GLN A 60 -14.28 0.30 -10.79
CA GLN A 60 -14.56 1.19 -11.93
C GLN A 60 -14.19 0.57 -13.29
N LEU A 61 -13.37 -0.48 -13.29
CA LEU A 61 -12.92 -1.18 -14.51
C LEU A 61 -13.76 -2.44 -14.82
N ALA A 62 -14.68 -2.82 -13.93
CA ALA A 62 -15.59 -3.96 -14.09
C ALA A 62 -16.92 -3.51 -14.72
#